data_AF-A0A3A4R2H7-F1
#
_entry.id   AF-A0A3A4R2H7-F1
#
_cell.length_a   1.000
_cell.length_b   1.000
_cell.length_c   1.000
_cell.angle_alpha   90.00
_cell.angle_beta   90.00
_cell.angle_gamma   90.00
#
_symmetry.space_group_name_H-M   'P 1'
#
loop_
_entity.id
_entity.type
_entity.pdbx_description
1 polymer ?
#
loop_
_entity_poly.entity_id
_entity_poly.type
_entity_poly.pdbx_seq_one_letter_code
_entity_poly.pdbx_strand_id
1 'polypeptide(L)'
;MVTFRRVLKPVVGGVCCVCLSASLFLSGCQWQTFPKSEIEQRVIDVVEKEYGYRIRARIRGKTLGLYFPVTQIFGHDMSFTESFQDKLQDIFLVAARATLSTDADLDFFITQYSDEFKGIEISMIRSVEDTKRLLLSNISRNDYAERTVIEYKYNPNKTAEKAVRALFKDIPEKRSSAASTFLPGGSFADSFFFAYLMESELKSAISYSILSLNTKRIDTEKVLVYVKFREQYQPKSGYENYAFMFPSPSTLECMFEVTVIKGIVPLITNIYSYQEVRGGVIVRPPMPEPFSANADITLWDEEFYFDEVTLENFIIKQIASRLNRKLSEAANPEFEPREGDTEFLSGPQDVVVVEAEFVSDVNQVLQIGNFFQMTFRFREDITRIALSDEFNELVLKYFTRTIKKYSFKTYNALVFIDGDGKLIKKYDKAEIDAMKFDTASWKSFFSVKPDQY
;
A
#
# COMPACT_ATOMS: atom_id res chain seq x y z
N MET A 1 21.52 15.17 39.63
CA MET A 1 21.88 16.25 40.57
C MET A 1 22.48 17.40 39.75
N VAL A 2 21.63 18.30 39.25
CA VAL A 2 21.99 19.57 38.60
C VAL A 2 20.90 20.56 39.00
N THR A 3 21.28 21.58 39.77
CA THR A 3 20.40 22.56 40.41
C THR A 3 20.31 23.81 39.54
N PHE A 4 19.14 24.10 38.96
CA PHE A 4 18.84 25.39 38.34
C PHE A 4 18.07 26.26 39.34
N ARG A 5 18.76 27.22 39.98
CA ARG A 5 18.13 28.31 40.75
C ARG A 5 17.85 29.48 39.81
N ARG A 6 16.59 29.76 39.51
CA ARG A 6 16.15 31.08 39.04
C ARG A 6 15.49 31.83 40.19
N VAL A 7 16.07 32.97 40.53
CA VAL A 7 15.57 33.94 41.51
C VAL A 7 14.42 34.72 40.86
N LEU A 8 13.20 34.56 41.37
CA LEU A 8 12.07 35.43 41.08
C LEU A 8 11.95 36.48 42.19
N LYS A 9 11.95 37.77 41.81
CA LYS A 9 11.62 38.88 42.70
C LYS A 9 10.10 38.99 42.83
N PRO A 10 9.54 39.27 44.03
CA PRO A 10 8.12 39.53 44.18
C PRO A 10 7.81 40.97 43.78
N VAL A 11 6.87 41.15 42.86
CA VAL A 11 6.18 42.44 42.65
C VAL A 11 4.82 42.33 43.32
N VAL A 12 4.61 43.20 44.31
CA VAL A 12 3.40 43.33 45.11
C VAL A 12 2.46 44.31 44.41
N GLY A 13 1.20 43.91 44.25
CA GLY A 13 0.08 44.71 43.72
C GLY A 13 -0.88 43.77 43.00
N GLY A 14 -2.00 43.31 43.58
CA GLY A 14 -3.02 44.10 44.25
C GLY A 14 -4.05 44.52 43.21
N VAL A 15 -5.22 43.84 43.21
CA VAL A 15 -6.41 44.10 42.36
C VAL A 15 -6.38 43.49 40.95
N CYS A 16 -6.76 42.21 40.78
CA CYS A 16 -7.45 41.71 39.58
C CYS A 16 -7.99 40.26 39.77
N CYS A 17 -8.71 39.98 40.86
CA CYS A 17 -9.10 38.58 41.20
C CYS A 17 -10.51 38.17 40.71
N VAL A 18 -11.22 39.01 39.94
CA VAL A 18 -12.63 38.74 39.56
C VAL A 18 -12.86 38.65 38.04
N CYS A 19 -11.89 39.06 37.20
CA CYS A 19 -12.03 38.95 35.73
C CYS A 19 -11.30 37.74 35.11
N LEU A 20 -10.52 36.97 35.88
CA LEU A 20 -9.76 35.82 35.34
C LEU A 20 -10.57 34.50 35.28
N SER A 21 -11.73 34.45 35.92
CA SER A 21 -12.58 33.25 35.99
C SER A 21 -13.61 33.16 34.86
N ALA A 22 -13.87 34.23 34.10
CA ALA A 22 -14.82 34.21 32.98
C ALA A 22 -14.16 33.86 31.62
N SER A 23 -12.86 34.10 31.45
CA SER A 23 -12.12 33.80 30.21
C SER A 23 -11.75 32.33 30.04
N LEU A 24 -11.93 31.51 31.07
CA LEU A 24 -11.66 30.06 31.04
C LEU A 24 -12.85 29.22 30.58
N PHE A 25 -14.05 29.81 30.43
CA PHE A 25 -15.26 29.08 30.02
C PHE A 25 -15.67 29.28 28.56
N LEU A 26 -15.04 30.21 27.82
CA LEU A 26 -15.46 30.56 26.45
C LEU A 26 -14.49 30.14 25.34
N SER A 27 -13.34 29.57 25.66
CA SER A 27 -12.35 29.08 24.68
C SER A 27 -12.13 27.56 24.74
N GLY A 28 -12.91 26.85 25.58
CA GLY A 28 -12.64 25.45 25.90
C GLY A 28 -13.37 24.37 25.08
N CYS A 29 -14.51 24.64 24.45
CA CYS A 29 -15.39 23.56 23.97
C CYS A 29 -16.13 23.82 22.66
N GLN A 30 -15.59 24.61 21.74
CA GLN A 30 -16.20 24.75 20.42
C GLN A 30 -15.16 24.82 19.32
N TRP A 31 -14.66 23.66 18.89
CA TRP A 31 -14.56 23.30 17.48
C TRP A 31 -14.04 21.87 17.36
N GLN A 32 -14.69 21.03 16.55
CA GLN A 32 -14.05 19.80 16.09
C GLN A 32 -12.82 20.19 15.29
N THR A 33 -11.65 19.70 15.69
CA THR A 33 -10.40 20.01 14.98
C THR A 33 -10.43 19.46 13.54
N PHE A 34 -11.25 18.42 13.30
CA PHE A 34 -11.40 17.76 12.00
C PHE A 34 -12.88 17.61 11.61
N PRO A 35 -13.55 18.67 11.12
CA PRO A 35 -14.92 18.55 10.62
C PRO A 35 -15.01 17.55 9.45
N LYS A 36 -16.09 16.77 9.36
CA LYS A 36 -16.30 15.72 8.35
C LYS A 36 -16.12 16.22 6.92
N SER A 37 -16.54 17.45 6.64
CA SER A 37 -16.41 18.07 5.31
C SER A 37 -14.99 18.48 4.94
N GLU A 38 -14.08 18.58 5.91
CA GLU A 38 -12.72 19.10 5.73
C GLU A 38 -11.63 18.13 6.20
N ILE A 39 -11.97 17.00 6.81
CA ILE A 39 -11.02 16.09 7.47
C ILE A 39 -9.86 15.67 6.56
N GLU A 40 -10.11 15.38 5.28
CA GLU A 40 -9.05 15.02 4.32
C GLU A 40 -8.01 16.13 4.21
N GLN A 41 -8.47 17.36 3.92
CA GLN A 41 -7.58 18.52 3.77
C GLN A 41 -6.90 18.87 5.10
N ARG A 42 -7.63 18.83 6.22
CA ARG A 42 -7.08 19.12 7.55
C ARG A 42 -5.97 18.16 7.94
N VAL A 43 -6.11 16.87 7.60
CA VAL A 43 -5.04 15.90 7.83
C VAL A 43 -3.82 16.22 6.98
N ILE A 44 -3.99 16.54 5.70
CA ILE A 44 -2.89 16.96 4.82
C ILE A 44 -2.17 18.20 5.41
N ASP A 45 -2.93 19.23 5.79
CA ASP A 45 -2.39 20.47 6.34
C ASP A 45 -1.61 20.24 7.65
N VAL A 46 -2.13 19.40 8.54
CA VAL A 46 -1.47 19.06 9.81
C VAL A 46 -0.17 18.32 9.55
N VAL A 47 -0.18 17.33 8.63
CA VAL A 47 1.02 16.56 8.30
C VAL A 47 2.10 17.44 7.66
N GLU A 48 1.72 18.30 6.72
CA GLU A 48 2.67 19.21 6.07
C GLU A 48 3.21 20.27 7.04
N LYS A 49 2.35 20.84 7.90
CA LYS A 49 2.74 21.89 8.85
C LYS A 49 3.56 21.39 10.04
N GLU A 50 3.15 20.27 10.66
CA GLU A 50 3.79 19.75 11.87
C GLU A 50 5.04 18.92 11.54
N TYR A 51 5.04 18.21 10.40
CA TYR A 51 6.08 17.22 10.08
C TYR A 51 6.80 17.47 8.74
N GLY A 52 6.30 18.38 7.90
CA GLY A 52 6.94 18.70 6.61
C GLY A 52 6.76 17.62 5.54
N TYR A 53 5.80 16.70 5.72
CA TYR A 53 5.55 15.61 4.78
C TYR A 53 4.40 15.98 3.82
N ARG A 54 4.52 15.52 2.58
CA ARG A 54 3.43 15.60 1.60
C ARG A 54 2.72 14.26 1.54
N ILE A 55 1.43 14.26 1.84
CA ILE A 55 0.57 13.08 1.82
C ILE A 55 -0.68 13.32 0.98
N ARG A 56 -1.39 12.25 0.66
CA ARG A 56 -2.77 12.30 0.19
C ARG A 56 -3.68 11.70 1.26
N ALA A 57 -4.87 12.27 1.45
CA ALA A 57 -5.89 11.75 2.34
C ALA A 57 -7.21 11.62 1.57
N ARG A 58 -7.95 10.54 1.83
CA ARG A 58 -9.27 10.28 1.23
C ARG A 58 -10.17 9.52 2.21
N ILE A 59 -11.48 9.72 2.15
CA ILE A 59 -12.48 8.93 2.85
C ILE A 59 -13.24 8.06 1.85
N ARG A 60 -13.44 6.80 2.22
CA ARG A 60 -14.34 5.87 1.53
C ARG A 60 -15.23 5.19 2.55
N GLY A 61 -16.53 5.47 2.47
CA GLY A 61 -17.50 5.05 3.47
C GLY A 61 -17.08 5.45 4.88
N LYS A 62 -16.88 4.47 5.77
CA LYS A 62 -16.42 4.68 7.16
C LYS A 62 -14.91 4.52 7.36
N THR A 63 -14.13 4.63 6.29
CA THR A 63 -12.67 4.45 6.33
C THR A 63 -11.93 5.70 5.89
N LEU A 64 -11.01 6.18 6.73
CA LEU A 64 -10.03 7.22 6.36
C LEU A 64 -8.75 6.56 5.83
N GLY A 65 -8.40 6.82 4.57
CA GLY A 65 -7.11 6.43 4.02
C GLY A 65 -6.12 7.59 4.03
N LEU A 66 -4.86 7.28 4.29
CA LEU A 66 -3.71 8.16 4.10
C LEU A 66 -2.68 7.46 3.22
N TYR A 67 -2.19 8.14 2.19
CA TYR A 67 -1.11 7.66 1.34
C TYR A 67 0.11 8.55 1.50
N PHE A 68 1.23 7.89 1.78
CA PHE A 68 2.49 8.54 2.02
C PHE A 68 3.59 7.95 1.12
N PRO A 69 4.03 8.68 0.08
CA PRO A 69 5.21 8.27 -0.66
C PRO A 69 6.44 8.45 0.24
N VAL A 70 7.23 7.39 0.36
CA VAL A 70 8.42 7.36 1.21
C VAL A 70 9.60 6.79 0.45
N THR A 71 10.77 7.33 0.74
CA THR A 71 12.04 6.77 0.29
C THR A 71 12.57 5.83 1.36
N GLN A 72 13.03 4.64 0.96
CA GLN A 72 13.76 3.70 1.83
C GLN A 72 12.94 3.23 3.04
N ILE A 73 11.89 2.47 2.78
CA ILE A 73 11.10 1.82 3.86
C ILE A 73 12.00 0.85 4.65
N PHE A 74 12.81 0.09 3.93
CA PHE A 74 13.63 -0.98 4.48
C PHE A 74 15.12 -0.66 4.43
N GLY A 75 15.83 -1.02 5.50
CA GLY A 75 17.29 -1.07 5.56
C GLY A 75 17.88 -2.22 4.73
N HIS A 76 19.19 -2.41 4.84
CA HIS A 76 19.90 -3.53 4.20
C HIS A 76 19.54 -4.89 4.79
N ASP A 77 19.14 -4.90 6.06
CA ASP A 77 18.69 -6.05 6.85
C ASP A 77 17.19 -6.34 6.71
N MET A 78 16.50 -5.64 5.80
CA MET A 78 15.04 -5.70 5.63
C MET A 78 14.24 -5.26 6.87
N SER A 79 14.86 -4.62 7.86
CA SER A 79 14.14 -3.96 8.95
C SER A 79 13.67 -2.57 8.52
N PHE A 80 12.68 -2.02 9.23
CA PHE A 80 12.26 -0.64 9.02
C PHE A 80 13.38 0.32 9.43
N THR A 81 13.75 1.22 8.54
CA THR A 81 14.73 2.27 8.85
C THR A 81 14.21 3.15 10.00
N GLU A 82 15.11 3.68 10.85
CA GLU A 82 14.72 4.58 11.95
C GLU A 82 13.89 5.77 11.43
N SER A 83 14.32 6.38 10.33
CA SER A 83 13.59 7.46 9.67
C SER A 83 12.18 7.05 9.21
N PHE A 84 11.98 5.81 8.76
CA PHE A 84 10.65 5.30 8.40
C PHE A 84 9.79 5.03 9.64
N GLN A 85 10.37 4.54 10.74
CA GLN A 85 9.65 4.31 12.00
C GLN A 85 9.12 5.62 12.60
N ASP A 86 9.93 6.68 12.60
CA ASP A 86 9.52 8.01 13.06
C ASP A 86 8.33 8.53 12.24
N LYS A 87 8.47 8.47 10.91
CA LYS A 87 7.41 8.81 9.94
C LYS A 87 6.13 8.02 10.17
N LEU A 88 6.24 6.72 10.41
CA LEU A 88 5.10 5.85 10.69
C LEU A 88 4.38 6.29 11.97
N GLN A 89 5.13 6.62 13.02
CA GLN A 89 4.58 7.10 14.29
C GLN A 89 3.88 8.44 14.12
N ASP A 90 4.46 9.38 13.37
CA ASP A 90 3.89 10.70 13.11
C ASP A 90 2.57 10.60 12.35
N ILE A 91 2.55 9.85 11.24
CA ILE A 91 1.34 9.63 10.44
C ILE A 91 0.27 8.89 11.27
N PHE A 92 0.67 7.90 12.07
CA PHE A 92 -0.26 7.23 12.98
C PHE A 92 -0.88 8.21 13.99
N LEU A 93 -0.08 9.07 14.61
CA LEU A 93 -0.56 10.03 15.60
C LEU A 93 -1.55 11.02 14.98
N VAL A 94 -1.29 11.51 13.76
CA VAL A 94 -2.23 12.39 13.07
C VAL A 94 -3.51 11.65 12.69
N ALA A 95 -3.43 10.44 12.15
CA ALA A 95 -4.61 9.63 11.83
C ALA A 95 -5.47 9.35 13.07
N ALA A 96 -4.83 9.01 14.19
CA ALA A 96 -5.50 8.81 15.47
C ALA A 96 -6.16 10.11 15.97
N ARG A 97 -5.46 11.26 15.94
CA ARG A 97 -6.05 12.56 16.31
C ARG A 97 -7.26 12.90 15.45
N ALA A 98 -7.15 12.71 14.13
CA ALA A 98 -8.21 13.02 13.18
C ALA A 98 -9.45 12.15 13.40
N THR A 99 -9.27 10.84 13.45
CA THR A 99 -10.38 9.87 13.64
C THR A 99 -11.06 9.98 15.00
N LEU A 100 -10.36 10.47 16.02
CA LEU A 100 -10.92 10.64 17.38
C LEU A 100 -11.51 12.03 17.64
N SER A 101 -11.22 13.01 16.78
CA SER A 101 -11.63 14.42 16.97
C SER A 101 -12.52 14.93 15.83
N THR A 102 -13.12 14.01 15.08
CA THR A 102 -14.05 14.30 13.98
C THR A 102 -15.49 13.94 14.35
N ASP A 103 -16.45 14.58 13.68
CA ASP A 103 -17.86 14.17 13.61
C ASP A 103 -18.15 13.12 12.53
N ALA A 104 -17.15 12.75 11.72
CA ALA A 104 -17.29 11.64 10.81
C ALA A 104 -17.40 10.31 11.59
N ASP A 105 -18.37 9.48 11.22
CA ASP A 105 -18.55 8.13 11.78
C ASP A 105 -17.56 7.16 11.13
N LEU A 106 -16.29 7.25 11.54
CA LEU A 106 -15.19 6.44 11.02
C LEU A 106 -14.92 5.23 11.93
N ASP A 107 -14.95 4.04 11.35
CA ASP A 107 -14.66 2.78 12.03
C ASP A 107 -13.20 2.35 11.88
N PHE A 108 -12.58 2.74 10.75
CA PHE A 108 -11.22 2.33 10.38
C PHE A 108 -10.41 3.48 9.80
N PHE A 109 -9.09 3.32 9.86
CA PHE A 109 -8.19 4.08 9.01
C PHE A 109 -7.09 3.19 8.44
N ILE A 110 -6.62 3.56 7.25
CA ILE A 110 -5.54 2.89 6.53
C ILE A 110 -4.41 3.88 6.33
N THR A 111 -3.18 3.47 6.64
CA THR A 111 -1.98 4.20 6.23
C THR A 111 -1.22 3.36 5.21
N GLN A 112 -1.10 3.86 3.98
CA GLN A 112 -0.37 3.25 2.89
C GLN A 112 0.96 3.97 2.69
N TYR A 113 2.05 3.22 2.76
CA TYR A 113 3.41 3.71 2.54
C TYR A 113 3.94 3.08 1.25
N SER A 114 4.32 3.90 0.27
CA SER A 114 4.83 3.41 -1.01
C SER A 114 6.31 3.73 -1.14
N ASP A 115 7.15 2.69 -1.24
CA ASP A 115 8.59 2.82 -1.47
C ASP A 115 8.83 3.20 -2.93
N GLU A 116 9.19 4.46 -3.16
CA GLU A 116 9.44 4.99 -4.50
C GLU A 116 10.59 4.26 -5.23
N PHE A 117 11.49 3.59 -4.50
CA PHE A 117 12.62 2.87 -5.08
C PHE A 117 12.29 1.41 -5.38
N LYS A 118 11.65 0.70 -4.45
CA LYS A 118 11.44 -0.75 -4.58
C LYS A 118 10.08 -1.13 -5.18
N GLY A 119 9.14 -0.17 -5.29
CA GLY A 119 7.77 -0.48 -5.74
C GLY A 119 7.01 -1.34 -4.73
N ILE A 120 7.44 -1.34 -3.47
CA ILE A 120 6.77 -2.05 -2.38
C ILE A 120 5.82 -1.08 -1.70
N GLU A 121 4.64 -1.56 -1.38
CA GLU A 121 3.64 -0.85 -0.60
C GLU A 121 3.34 -1.58 0.69
N ILE A 122 3.30 -0.83 1.78
CA ILE A 122 2.86 -1.31 3.08
C ILE A 122 1.55 -0.62 3.41
N SER A 123 0.46 -1.39 3.52
CA SER A 123 -0.82 -0.89 4.00
C SER A 123 -1.01 -1.36 5.44
N MET A 124 -1.22 -0.43 6.37
CA MET A 124 -1.59 -0.74 7.75
C MET A 124 -3.04 -0.33 7.99
N ILE A 125 -3.90 -1.31 8.28
CA ILE A 125 -5.31 -1.09 8.56
C ILE A 125 -5.52 -1.20 10.08
N ARG A 126 -6.16 -0.19 10.66
CA ARG A 126 -6.36 -0.07 12.11
C ARG A 126 -7.81 0.27 12.42
N SER A 127 -8.34 -0.33 13.49
CA SER A 127 -9.64 0.02 14.04
C SER A 127 -9.54 1.30 14.88
N VAL A 128 -10.48 2.22 14.69
CA VAL A 128 -10.60 3.42 15.51
C VAL A 128 -10.92 3.05 16.96
N GLU A 129 -11.76 2.03 17.17
CA GLU A 129 -12.11 1.53 18.52
C GLU A 129 -10.90 0.95 19.25
N ASP A 130 -10.08 0.12 18.60
CA ASP A 130 -8.85 -0.38 19.22
C ASP A 130 -7.87 0.76 19.51
N THR A 131 -7.84 1.81 18.68
CA THR A 131 -7.03 3.01 18.92
C THR A 131 -7.51 3.75 20.19
N LYS A 132 -8.83 3.91 20.39
CA LYS A 132 -9.39 4.44 21.64
C LYS A 132 -8.96 3.61 22.83
N ARG A 133 -9.10 2.29 22.73
CA ARG A 133 -8.73 1.35 23.81
C ARG A 133 -7.24 1.41 24.12
N LEU A 134 -6.37 1.53 23.12
CA LEU A 134 -4.94 1.70 23.31
C LEU A 134 -4.63 2.99 24.09
N LEU A 135 -5.21 4.12 23.68
CA LEU A 135 -4.98 5.41 24.33
C LEU A 135 -5.51 5.44 25.77
N LEU A 136 -6.61 4.74 26.04
CA LEU A 136 -7.17 4.53 27.37
C LEU A 136 -6.43 3.44 28.17
N SER A 137 -5.37 2.84 27.61
CA SER A 137 -4.62 1.72 28.22
C SER A 137 -5.47 0.48 28.54
N ASN A 138 -6.61 0.30 27.88
CA ASN A 138 -7.48 -0.87 27.99
C ASN A 138 -6.92 -2.10 27.26
N ILE A 139 -5.97 -1.90 26.34
CA ILE A 139 -5.20 -2.95 25.67
C ILE A 139 -3.72 -2.53 25.67
N SER A 140 -2.82 -3.51 25.72
CA SER A 140 -1.38 -3.24 25.63
C SER A 140 -0.98 -2.86 24.20
N ARG A 141 0.19 -2.24 24.06
CA ARG A 141 0.78 -1.96 22.73
C ARG A 141 0.95 -3.23 21.89
N ASN A 142 1.33 -4.34 22.53
CA ASN A 142 1.47 -5.63 21.85
C ASN A 142 0.12 -6.18 21.38
N ASP A 143 -0.94 -6.09 22.20
CA ASP A 143 -2.28 -6.51 21.77
C ASP A 143 -2.80 -5.63 20.63
N TYR A 144 -2.51 -4.33 20.65
CA TYR A 144 -2.84 -3.42 19.53
C TYR A 144 -2.07 -3.75 18.25
N ALA A 145 -0.76 -4.01 18.35
CA ALA A 145 0.06 -4.41 17.22
C ALA A 145 -0.43 -5.74 16.62
N GLU A 146 -0.76 -6.72 17.45
CA GLU A 146 -1.35 -8.00 17.01
C GLU A 146 -2.72 -7.83 16.34
N ARG A 147 -3.44 -6.74 16.60
CA ARG A 147 -4.73 -6.43 16.00
C ARG A 147 -4.63 -5.59 14.73
N THR A 148 -3.47 -4.97 14.48
CA THR A 148 -3.25 -4.23 13.24
C THR A 148 -3.10 -5.22 12.09
N VAL A 149 -3.79 -4.97 10.97
CA VAL A 149 -3.57 -5.72 9.73
C VAL A 149 -2.47 -4.99 8.96
N ILE A 150 -1.40 -5.70 8.63
CA ILE A 150 -0.30 -5.19 7.82
C ILE A 150 -0.28 -5.99 6.52
N GLU A 151 -0.53 -5.32 5.40
CA GLU A 151 -0.45 -5.91 4.07
C GLU A 151 0.79 -5.38 3.36
N TYR A 152 1.59 -6.30 2.84
CA TYR A 152 2.68 -5.99 1.91
C TYR A 152 2.16 -6.26 0.50
N LYS A 153 2.20 -5.25 -0.35
CA LYS A 153 1.80 -5.35 -1.75
C LYS A 153 2.94 -4.90 -2.63
N TYR A 154 3.12 -5.61 -3.71
CA TYR A 154 3.95 -5.12 -4.79
C TYR A 154 3.10 -4.23 -5.71
N ASN A 155 3.58 -3.01 -5.99
CA ASN A 155 2.93 -2.09 -6.90
C ASN A 155 3.67 -2.05 -8.25
N PRO A 156 3.19 -2.80 -9.26
CA PRO A 156 3.82 -2.81 -10.58
C PRO A 156 3.76 -1.45 -11.27
N ASN A 157 2.75 -0.62 -10.98
CA ASN A 157 2.62 0.72 -11.55
C ASN A 157 3.81 1.60 -11.18
N LYS A 158 4.25 1.55 -9.92
CA LYS A 158 5.40 2.32 -9.44
C LYS A 158 6.72 1.85 -10.03
N THR A 159 6.90 0.54 -10.17
CA THR A 159 8.09 0.01 -10.82
C THR A 159 8.14 0.33 -12.31
N ALA A 160 6.99 0.30 -13.00
CA ALA A 160 6.88 0.71 -14.39
C ALA A 160 7.16 2.22 -14.57
N GLU A 161 6.56 3.07 -13.72
CA GLU A 161 6.84 4.51 -13.68
C GLU A 161 8.35 4.76 -13.51
N LYS A 162 8.99 4.09 -12.57
CA LYS A 162 10.43 4.22 -12.31
C LYS A 162 11.25 3.87 -13.55
N ALA A 163 10.91 2.78 -14.24
CA ALA A 163 11.61 2.37 -15.46
C ALA A 163 11.52 3.44 -16.56
N VAL A 164 10.32 3.99 -16.77
CA VAL A 164 10.12 5.04 -17.77
C VAL A 164 10.84 6.34 -17.37
N ARG A 165 10.81 6.74 -16.10
CA ARG A 165 11.60 7.88 -15.61
C ARG A 165 13.10 7.67 -15.79
N ALA A 166 13.59 6.45 -15.51
CA ALA A 166 14.99 6.09 -15.69
C ALA A 166 15.40 6.17 -17.18
N LEU A 167 14.55 5.71 -18.10
CA LEU A 167 14.77 5.89 -19.53
C LEU A 167 14.96 7.37 -19.89
N PHE A 168 14.04 8.25 -19.48
CA PHE A 168 14.16 9.69 -19.77
C PHE A 168 15.37 10.35 -19.11
N LYS A 169 15.80 9.87 -17.93
CA LYS A 169 17.03 10.32 -17.28
C LYS A 169 18.27 9.89 -18.06
N ASP A 170 18.25 8.70 -18.65
CA ASP A 170 19.40 8.11 -19.33
C ASP A 170 19.58 8.63 -20.76
N ILE A 171 18.51 9.05 -21.46
CA ILE A 171 18.59 9.53 -22.86
C ILE A 171 19.62 10.66 -23.06
N PRO A 172 19.70 11.72 -22.24
CA PRO A 172 20.68 12.80 -22.42
C PRO A 172 22.15 12.33 -22.38
N GLU A 173 22.45 11.27 -21.63
CA GLU A 173 23.80 10.74 -21.43
C GLU A 173 24.11 9.60 -22.39
N LYS A 174 23.22 8.61 -22.47
CA LYS A 174 23.40 7.37 -23.22
C LYS A 174 22.83 7.42 -24.64
N ARG A 175 22.01 8.42 -24.97
CA ARG A 175 21.47 8.66 -26.32
C ARG A 175 20.73 7.45 -26.88
N SER A 176 21.04 7.05 -28.11
CA SER A 176 20.44 5.87 -28.76
C SER A 176 20.66 4.57 -27.96
N SER A 177 21.77 4.45 -27.22
CA SER A 177 22.06 3.28 -26.38
C SER A 177 21.23 3.21 -25.08
N ALA A 178 20.52 4.27 -24.72
CA ALA A 178 19.55 4.21 -23.62
C ALA A 178 18.49 3.14 -23.91
N ALA A 179 18.04 3.02 -25.16
CA ALA A 179 17.00 2.06 -25.54
C ALA A 179 17.42 0.60 -25.28
N SER A 180 18.66 0.21 -25.59
CA SER A 180 19.12 -1.17 -25.38
C SER A 180 19.14 -1.59 -23.91
N THR A 181 19.17 -0.62 -22.98
CA THR A 181 19.10 -0.91 -21.54
C THR A 181 17.69 -1.29 -21.10
N PHE A 182 16.67 -0.68 -21.70
CA PHE A 182 15.27 -0.82 -21.26
C PHE A 182 14.39 -1.67 -22.19
N LEU A 183 14.88 -1.99 -23.40
CA LEU A 183 14.21 -2.82 -24.42
C LEU A 183 15.07 -4.04 -24.84
N PRO A 184 15.62 -4.89 -23.94
CA PRO A 184 16.32 -6.11 -24.35
C PRO A 184 15.38 -7.06 -25.10
N GLY A 185 15.48 -7.08 -26.43
CA GLY A 185 14.61 -7.86 -27.30
C GLY A 185 13.22 -7.25 -27.55
N GLY A 186 12.97 -6.03 -27.07
CA GLY A 186 11.75 -5.29 -27.37
C GLY A 186 11.70 -4.84 -28.83
N SER A 187 10.50 -4.75 -29.39
CA SER A 187 10.29 -4.15 -30.70
C SER A 187 9.97 -2.67 -30.52
N PHE A 188 10.55 -1.82 -31.35
CA PHE A 188 9.94 -0.51 -31.60
C PHE A 188 8.68 -0.76 -32.41
N ALA A 189 7.55 -0.94 -31.73
CA ALA A 189 6.25 -1.02 -32.38
C ALA A 189 5.98 0.23 -33.25
N ASP A 190 6.62 1.34 -32.88
CA ASP A 190 6.57 2.60 -33.60
C ASP A 190 7.97 3.08 -34.04
N SER A 191 8.13 3.31 -35.34
CA SER A 191 9.36 3.85 -35.93
C SER A 191 9.64 5.30 -35.53
N PHE A 192 8.63 6.06 -35.10
CA PHE A 192 8.79 7.46 -34.72
C PHE A 192 9.62 7.63 -33.45
N PHE A 193 9.36 6.85 -32.41
CA PHE A 193 10.15 6.97 -31.17
C PHE A 193 11.61 6.54 -31.38
N PHE A 194 11.84 5.52 -32.22
CA PHE A 194 13.20 5.14 -32.59
C PHE A 194 13.92 6.28 -33.35
N ALA A 195 13.27 6.88 -34.34
CA ALA A 195 13.83 8.03 -35.06
C ALA A 195 14.13 9.20 -34.12
N TYR A 196 13.23 9.48 -33.17
CA TYR A 196 13.42 10.48 -32.12
C TYR A 196 14.67 10.19 -31.26
N LEU A 197 14.88 8.92 -30.86
CA LEU A 197 16.08 8.52 -30.12
C LEU A 197 17.35 8.67 -30.96
N MET A 198 17.30 8.35 -32.26
CA MET A 198 18.45 8.54 -33.16
C MET A 198 18.79 10.02 -33.34
N GLU A 199 17.79 10.90 -33.44
CA GLU A 199 18.02 12.35 -33.50
C GLU A 199 18.70 12.88 -32.23
N SER A 200 18.57 12.21 -31.08
CA SER A 200 19.26 12.61 -29.86
C SER A 200 20.78 12.68 -30.05
N GLU A 201 21.36 11.91 -30.97
CA GLU A 201 22.79 11.98 -31.30
C GLU A 201 23.20 13.32 -31.92
N LEU A 202 22.26 14.04 -32.53
CA LEU A 202 22.48 15.33 -33.20
C LEU A 202 22.20 16.53 -32.29
N LYS A 203 21.74 16.27 -31.07
CA LYS A 203 21.35 17.28 -30.07
C LYS A 203 22.43 17.44 -28.99
N SER A 204 22.46 18.57 -28.32
CA SER A 204 23.32 18.88 -27.16
C SER A 204 22.50 19.55 -26.08
N ALA A 205 22.99 19.55 -24.84
CA ALA A 205 22.27 20.10 -23.68
C ALA A 205 20.80 19.61 -23.60
N ILE A 206 20.58 18.33 -23.89
CA ILE A 206 19.24 17.73 -23.84
C ILE A 206 18.77 17.75 -22.39
N SER A 207 17.54 18.21 -22.16
CA SER A 207 16.86 18.11 -20.88
C SER A 207 15.39 17.73 -21.07
N TYR A 208 14.89 16.94 -20.12
CA TYR A 208 13.52 16.47 -20.09
C TYR A 208 12.83 16.94 -18.81
N SER A 209 11.61 17.47 -18.95
CA SER A 209 10.72 17.77 -17.83
C SER A 209 9.42 16.97 -18.01
N ILE A 210 9.20 15.97 -17.16
CA ILE A 210 7.96 15.20 -17.15
C ILE A 210 6.84 16.09 -16.60
N LEU A 211 5.84 16.39 -17.44
CA LEU A 211 4.69 17.23 -17.12
C LEU A 211 3.54 16.42 -16.51
N SER A 212 3.33 15.20 -16.99
CA SER A 212 2.38 14.24 -16.43
C SER A 212 2.88 12.83 -16.70
N LEU A 213 2.63 11.94 -15.75
CA LEU A 213 2.92 10.53 -15.85
C LEU A 213 1.76 9.79 -15.19
N ASN A 214 1.14 8.91 -15.95
CA ASN A 214 -0.05 8.18 -15.54
C ASN A 214 0.17 6.70 -15.81
N THR A 215 -0.31 5.84 -14.92
CA THR A 215 -0.10 4.39 -15.00
C THR A 215 -1.43 3.67 -14.85
N LYS A 216 -1.57 2.56 -15.58
CA LYS A 216 -2.72 1.68 -15.49
C LYS A 216 -2.26 0.23 -15.53
N ARG A 217 -2.58 -0.52 -14.48
CA ARG A 217 -2.35 -1.95 -14.47
C ARG A 217 -3.37 -2.65 -15.38
N ILE A 218 -2.89 -3.53 -16.25
CA ILE A 218 -3.74 -4.35 -17.14
C ILE A 218 -3.90 -5.75 -16.59
N ASP A 219 -2.81 -6.34 -16.12
CA ASP A 219 -2.81 -7.65 -15.46
C ASP A 219 -1.75 -7.72 -14.35
N THR A 220 -1.41 -8.93 -13.88
CA THR A 220 -0.46 -9.10 -12.79
C THR A 220 0.93 -8.54 -13.08
N GLU A 221 1.38 -8.60 -14.32
CA GLU A 221 2.74 -8.24 -14.76
C GLU A 221 2.75 -7.03 -15.71
N LYS A 222 1.67 -6.75 -16.42
CA LYS A 222 1.61 -5.69 -17.44
C LYS A 222 1.02 -4.39 -16.92
N VAL A 223 1.73 -3.31 -17.24
CA VAL A 223 1.36 -1.93 -16.93
C VAL A 223 1.45 -1.09 -18.19
N LEU A 224 0.43 -0.27 -18.43
CA LEU A 224 0.50 0.82 -19.40
C LEU A 224 0.96 2.09 -18.70
N VAL A 225 1.91 2.78 -19.30
CA VAL A 225 2.40 4.07 -18.82
C VAL A 225 2.18 5.12 -19.90
N TYR A 226 1.45 6.18 -19.57
CA TYR A 226 1.37 7.38 -20.37
C TYR A 226 2.31 8.44 -19.81
N VAL A 227 3.08 9.09 -20.68
CA VAL A 227 3.96 10.19 -20.30
C VAL A 227 3.76 11.37 -21.22
N LYS A 228 3.53 12.53 -20.60
CA LYS A 228 3.62 13.84 -21.25
C LYS A 228 4.85 14.56 -20.73
N PHE A 229 5.74 14.98 -21.62
CA PHE A 229 7.00 15.60 -21.23
C PHE A 229 7.37 16.76 -22.15
N ARG A 230 8.22 17.66 -21.65
CA ARG A 230 8.83 18.74 -22.41
C ARG A 230 10.30 18.42 -22.68
N GLU A 231 10.69 18.42 -23.94
CA GLU A 231 12.09 18.34 -24.37
C GLU A 231 12.63 19.75 -24.63
N GLN A 232 13.87 19.99 -24.19
CA GLN A 232 14.66 21.13 -24.60
C GLN A 232 16.06 20.66 -25.00
N TYR A 233 16.60 21.21 -26.08
CA TYR A 233 17.95 20.95 -26.54
C TYR A 233 18.52 22.12 -27.36
N GLN A 234 19.81 22.06 -27.64
CA GLN A 234 20.51 22.86 -28.64
C GLN A 234 21.06 21.93 -29.74
N PRO A 235 20.90 22.24 -31.05
CA PRO A 235 21.56 21.46 -32.09
C PRO A 235 23.08 21.39 -31.86
N LYS A 236 23.70 20.23 -32.10
CA LYS A 236 25.17 20.15 -32.11
C LYS A 236 25.72 21.01 -33.25
N SER A 237 26.97 21.45 -33.10
CA SER A 237 27.70 22.18 -34.14
C SER A 237 27.66 21.41 -35.47
N GLY A 238 27.25 22.07 -36.55
CA GLY A 238 27.07 21.49 -37.89
C GLY A 238 25.66 20.96 -38.17
N TYR A 239 24.75 20.96 -37.19
CA TYR A 239 23.36 20.52 -37.32
C TYR A 239 22.35 21.65 -37.03
N GLU A 240 22.78 22.91 -37.04
CA GLU A 240 21.94 24.07 -36.74
C GLU A 240 20.76 24.21 -37.72
N ASN A 241 20.96 23.79 -38.97
CA ASN A 241 19.94 23.80 -40.03
C ASN A 241 19.26 22.43 -40.22
N TYR A 242 19.54 21.45 -39.36
CA TYR A 242 18.87 20.14 -39.42
C TYR A 242 17.40 20.28 -39.06
N ALA A 243 16.52 19.75 -39.91
CA ALA A 243 15.07 19.77 -39.68
C ALA A 243 14.68 18.65 -38.72
N PHE A 244 14.85 18.89 -37.42
CA PHE A 244 14.43 17.95 -36.38
C PHE A 244 12.93 17.67 -36.44
N MET A 245 12.55 16.43 -36.15
CA MET A 245 11.14 16.02 -36.10
C MET A 245 10.33 16.88 -35.14
N PHE A 246 10.92 17.26 -34.00
CA PHE A 246 10.29 18.11 -33.00
C PHE A 246 11.24 19.26 -32.60
N PRO A 247 10.90 20.53 -32.89
CA PRO A 247 11.76 21.66 -32.57
C PRO A 247 11.82 21.94 -31.06
N SER A 248 12.97 22.41 -30.56
CA SER A 248 13.15 22.82 -29.17
C SER A 248 12.54 24.21 -28.90
N PRO A 249 11.75 24.42 -27.82
CA PRO A 249 11.20 23.40 -26.92
C PRO A 249 9.95 22.74 -27.51
N SER A 250 9.78 21.44 -27.28
CA SER A 250 8.60 20.68 -27.70
C SER A 250 7.93 19.99 -26.51
N THR A 251 6.61 19.81 -26.60
CA THR A 251 5.85 18.99 -25.63
C THR A 251 5.35 17.76 -26.34
N LEU A 252 5.82 16.60 -25.88
CA LEU A 252 5.60 15.30 -26.51
C LEU A 252 4.79 14.39 -25.59
N GLU A 253 4.11 13.44 -26.21
CA GLU A 253 3.26 12.46 -25.53
C GLU A 253 3.65 11.06 -26.03
N CYS A 254 4.00 10.17 -25.11
CA CYS A 254 4.38 8.79 -25.40
C CYS A 254 3.62 7.82 -24.50
N MET A 255 3.47 6.60 -24.99
CA MET A 255 2.81 5.50 -24.31
C MET A 255 3.76 4.30 -24.27
N PHE A 256 3.86 3.64 -23.12
CA PHE A 256 4.76 2.52 -22.89
C PHE A 256 3.94 1.33 -22.41
N GLU A 257 4.22 0.15 -22.95
CA GLU A 257 3.86 -1.11 -22.31
C GLU A 257 5.06 -1.59 -21.51
N VAL A 258 4.86 -1.84 -20.23
CA VAL A 258 5.90 -2.31 -19.33
C VAL A 258 5.46 -3.63 -18.71
N THR A 259 6.28 -4.67 -18.90
CA THR A 259 6.12 -5.95 -18.23
C THR A 259 7.03 -5.99 -17.01
N VAL A 260 6.47 -6.22 -15.84
CA VAL A 260 7.23 -6.42 -14.61
C VAL A 260 7.40 -7.91 -14.34
N ILE A 261 8.60 -8.40 -14.66
CA ILE A 261 8.97 -9.80 -14.48
C ILE A 261 9.24 -10.06 -12.99
N LYS A 262 8.60 -11.11 -12.46
CA LYS A 262 8.73 -11.55 -11.06
C LYS A 262 8.46 -10.44 -10.03
N GLY A 263 7.66 -9.43 -10.40
CA GLY A 263 7.33 -8.33 -9.52
C GLY A 263 8.51 -7.42 -9.15
N ILE A 264 9.64 -7.45 -9.87
CA ILE A 264 10.80 -6.61 -9.49
C ILE A 264 11.49 -6.00 -10.71
N VAL A 265 11.51 -6.71 -11.84
CA VAL A 265 12.27 -6.29 -13.02
C VAL A 265 11.32 -5.68 -14.06
N PRO A 266 11.25 -4.34 -14.18
CA PRO A 266 10.48 -3.72 -15.24
C PRO A 266 11.22 -3.84 -16.58
N LEU A 267 10.51 -4.32 -17.58
CA LEU A 267 10.94 -4.39 -18.96
C LEU A 267 9.99 -3.56 -19.81
N ILE A 268 10.49 -2.52 -20.47
CA ILE A 268 9.68 -1.82 -21.47
C ILE A 268 9.59 -2.76 -22.67
N THR A 269 8.40 -3.20 -23.02
CA THR A 269 8.17 -4.17 -24.11
C THR A 269 7.79 -3.49 -25.40
N ASN A 270 6.99 -2.42 -25.31
CA ASN A 270 6.58 -1.60 -26.46
C ASN A 270 6.60 -0.11 -26.11
N ILE A 271 6.90 0.71 -27.12
CA ILE A 271 6.78 2.18 -27.04
C ILE A 271 5.97 2.65 -28.24
N TYR A 272 5.00 3.51 -27.98
CA TYR A 272 4.12 4.12 -28.97
C TYR A 272 4.24 5.64 -28.86
N SER A 273 4.52 6.33 -29.95
CA SER A 273 4.37 7.77 -29.99
C SER A 273 2.88 8.09 -30.05
N TYR A 274 2.41 8.97 -29.16
CA TYR A 274 1.03 9.47 -29.22
C TYR A 274 0.93 10.74 -30.08
N GLN A 275 2.00 11.03 -30.83
CA GLN A 275 2.10 12.17 -31.74
C GLN A 275 2.92 11.77 -32.98
N GLU A 276 2.45 12.13 -34.16
CA GLU A 276 3.15 11.94 -35.43
C GLU A 276 3.22 13.27 -36.17
N VAL A 277 4.26 13.47 -36.99
CA VAL A 277 4.35 14.62 -37.89
C VAL A 277 3.88 14.19 -39.28
N ARG A 278 2.71 14.68 -39.72
CA ARG A 278 2.19 14.46 -41.08
C ARG A 278 2.11 15.78 -41.81
N GLY A 279 2.95 15.97 -42.83
CA GLY A 279 2.99 17.20 -43.61
C GLY A 279 3.39 18.44 -42.79
N GLY A 280 4.25 18.27 -41.78
CA GLY A 280 4.66 19.36 -40.88
C GLY A 280 3.66 19.71 -39.77
N VAL A 281 2.52 19.00 -39.70
CA VAL A 281 1.54 19.16 -38.63
C VAL A 281 1.65 17.99 -37.65
N ILE A 282 1.66 18.30 -36.35
CA ILE A 282 1.58 17.29 -35.30
C ILE A 282 0.14 16.78 -35.23
N VAL A 283 -0.05 15.50 -35.53
CA VAL A 283 -1.33 14.80 -35.43
C VAL A 283 -1.25 13.74 -34.34
N ARG A 284 -2.38 13.44 -33.71
CA ARG A 284 -2.49 12.32 -32.76
C ARG A 284 -3.02 11.10 -33.50
N PRO A 285 -2.25 10.01 -33.63
CA PRO A 285 -2.79 8.79 -34.20
C PRO A 285 -3.91 8.24 -33.31
N PRO A 286 -4.77 7.35 -33.85
CA PRO A 286 -5.66 6.55 -33.02
C PRO A 286 -4.88 5.87 -31.91
N MET A 287 -5.46 5.83 -30.73
CA MET A 287 -4.85 5.20 -29.57
C MET A 287 -4.58 3.71 -29.87
N PRO A 288 -3.36 3.19 -29.58
CA PRO A 288 -3.03 1.80 -29.86
C PRO A 288 -4.00 0.83 -29.17
N GLU A 289 -4.22 -0.35 -29.76
CA GLU A 289 -5.18 -1.35 -29.26
C GLU A 289 -5.12 -1.59 -27.74
N PRO A 290 -3.94 -1.82 -27.09
CA PRO A 290 -3.91 -2.05 -25.64
C PRO A 290 -4.39 -0.85 -24.81
N PHE A 291 -4.27 0.36 -25.35
CA PHE A 291 -4.67 1.61 -24.71
C PHE A 291 -6.14 1.95 -24.99
N SER A 292 -6.70 1.50 -26.13
CA SER A 292 -8.06 1.84 -26.58
C SER A 292 -9.16 1.43 -25.59
N ALA A 293 -9.01 0.26 -24.94
CA ALA A 293 -9.92 -0.20 -23.88
C ALA A 293 -9.86 0.65 -22.61
N ASN A 294 -8.82 1.49 -22.47
CA ASN A 294 -8.52 2.30 -21.30
C ASN A 294 -8.36 3.78 -21.69
N ALA A 295 -9.09 4.26 -22.70
CA ALA A 295 -8.77 5.52 -23.36
C ALA A 295 -8.82 6.78 -22.48
N ASP A 296 -9.54 6.75 -21.36
CA ASP A 296 -9.57 7.85 -20.42
C ASP A 296 -8.36 7.82 -19.47
N ILE A 297 -7.26 8.40 -19.96
CA ILE A 297 -5.99 8.55 -19.23
C ILE A 297 -6.18 9.36 -17.93
N THR A 298 -7.22 10.20 -17.82
CA THR A 298 -7.44 10.99 -16.61
C THR A 298 -7.87 10.14 -15.41
N LEU A 299 -8.36 8.93 -15.67
CA LEU A 299 -8.71 7.93 -14.65
C LEU A 299 -7.52 7.05 -14.25
N TRP A 300 -6.35 7.22 -14.90
CA TRP A 300 -5.13 6.45 -14.64
C TRP A 300 -4.33 7.10 -13.50
N ASP A 301 -4.85 7.01 -12.28
CA ASP A 301 -4.11 7.33 -11.05
C ASP A 301 -4.51 6.34 -9.96
N GLU A 302 -3.94 5.14 -10.05
CA GLU A 302 -4.16 4.06 -9.08
C GLU A 302 -3.21 4.14 -7.89
N GLU A 303 -2.35 5.16 -7.79
CA GLU A 303 -1.34 5.22 -6.75
C GLU A 303 -1.94 5.27 -5.34
N PHE A 304 -3.16 5.77 -5.20
CA PHE A 304 -3.87 5.80 -3.93
C PHE A 304 -5.30 5.27 -4.05
N TYR A 305 -5.39 3.93 -4.08
CA TYR A 305 -6.64 3.20 -4.07
C TYR A 305 -6.75 2.30 -2.83
N PHE A 306 -7.91 2.33 -2.18
CA PHE A 306 -8.29 1.39 -1.15
C PHE A 306 -9.81 1.22 -1.15
N ASP A 307 -10.30 0.05 -0.75
CA ASP A 307 -11.74 -0.17 -0.56
C ASP A 307 -12.17 0.27 0.84
N GLU A 308 -13.46 0.54 1.03
CA GLU A 308 -14.00 0.68 2.38
C GLU A 308 -13.70 -0.59 3.19
N VAL A 309 -13.15 -0.39 4.39
CA VAL A 309 -12.91 -1.48 5.34
C VAL A 309 -14.15 -1.65 6.18
N THR A 310 -14.74 -2.83 6.10
CA THR A 310 -15.78 -3.28 7.03
C THR A 310 -15.18 -4.08 8.18
N LEU A 311 -15.92 -4.22 9.28
CA LEU A 311 -15.46 -5.02 10.42
C LEU A 311 -15.24 -6.48 10.04
N GLU A 312 -16.10 -7.03 9.19
CA GLU A 312 -16.01 -8.37 8.65
C GLU A 312 -14.69 -8.58 7.90
N ASN A 313 -14.41 -7.72 6.92
CA ASN A 313 -13.20 -7.79 6.10
C ASN A 313 -11.95 -7.60 6.96
N PHE A 314 -11.99 -6.69 7.92
CA PHE A 314 -10.90 -6.46 8.86
C PHE A 314 -10.59 -7.68 9.73
N ILE A 315 -11.62 -8.31 10.32
CA ILE A 315 -11.46 -9.51 11.16
C ILE A 315 -10.87 -10.67 10.34
N ILE A 316 -11.36 -10.88 9.12
CA ILE A 316 -10.86 -11.91 8.19
C ILE A 316 -9.37 -11.68 7.93
N LYS A 317 -8.99 -10.47 7.50
CA LYS A 317 -7.60 -10.12 7.22
C LYS A 317 -6.71 -10.26 8.45
N GLN A 318 -7.22 -9.91 9.64
CA GLN A 318 -6.50 -10.06 10.90
C GLN A 318 -6.23 -11.53 11.23
N ILE A 319 -7.21 -12.41 11.06
CA ILE A 319 -7.07 -13.85 11.30
C ILE A 319 -6.09 -14.45 10.28
N ALA A 320 -6.29 -14.17 8.98
CA ALA A 320 -5.42 -14.65 7.91
C ALA A 320 -3.96 -14.22 8.11
N SER A 321 -3.72 -12.94 8.45
CA SER A 321 -2.37 -12.44 8.71
C SER A 321 -1.68 -13.16 9.88
N ARG A 322 -2.42 -13.46 10.95
CA ARG A 322 -1.89 -14.20 12.10
C ARG A 322 -1.59 -15.66 11.76
N LEU A 323 -2.44 -16.29 10.97
CA LEU A 323 -2.25 -17.66 10.51
C LEU A 323 -1.04 -17.76 9.59
N ASN A 324 -0.95 -16.89 8.58
CA ASN A 324 0.19 -16.84 7.67
C ASN A 324 1.50 -16.65 8.43
N ARG A 325 1.54 -15.72 9.40
CA ARG A 325 2.73 -15.54 10.26
C ARG A 325 3.12 -16.81 11.00
N LYS A 326 2.15 -17.53 11.59
CA LYS A 326 2.42 -18.78 12.30
C LYS A 326 2.85 -19.93 11.38
N LEU A 327 2.28 -19.99 10.20
CA LEU A 327 2.68 -20.99 9.20
C LEU A 327 4.07 -20.70 8.67
N SER A 328 4.43 -19.44 8.42
CA SER A 328 5.79 -19.05 8.05
C SER A 328 6.80 -19.35 9.15
N GLU A 329 6.46 -19.10 10.42
CA GLU A 329 7.30 -19.48 11.58
C GLU A 329 7.49 -21.01 11.67
N ALA A 330 6.46 -21.80 11.39
CA ALA A 330 6.51 -23.26 11.46
C ALA A 330 7.24 -23.91 10.27
N ALA A 331 7.07 -23.34 9.07
CA ALA A 331 7.70 -23.84 7.84
C ALA A 331 9.22 -23.63 7.83
N ASN A 332 9.75 -22.76 8.70
CA ASN A 332 11.18 -22.46 8.73
C ASN A 332 11.71 -22.36 10.18
N PRO A 333 11.76 -23.48 10.92
CA PRO A 333 12.12 -23.48 12.34
C PRO A 333 13.58 -23.09 12.62
N GLU A 334 14.47 -23.20 11.62
CA GLU A 334 15.86 -22.75 11.68
C GLU A 334 16.08 -21.30 11.19
N PHE A 335 15.01 -20.61 10.76
CA PHE A 335 15.11 -19.24 10.27
C PHE A 335 15.19 -18.26 11.43
N GLU A 336 16.37 -18.16 12.05
CA GLU A 336 16.81 -16.88 12.56
C GLU A 336 17.07 -15.99 11.33
N PRO A 337 16.39 -14.85 11.16
CA PRO A 337 16.67 -13.96 10.04
C PRO A 337 18.14 -13.55 10.11
N ARG A 338 18.95 -14.11 9.21
CA ARG A 338 20.36 -13.71 9.09
C ARG A 338 20.41 -12.40 8.32
N GLU A 339 21.18 -11.47 8.85
CA GLU A 339 21.46 -10.18 8.23
C GLU A 339 22.02 -10.41 6.81
N GLY A 340 21.23 -10.15 5.75
CA GLY A 340 21.69 -10.18 4.35
C GLY A 340 20.90 -11.01 3.33
N ASP A 341 19.86 -11.76 3.72
CA ASP A 341 19.04 -12.51 2.76
C ASP A 341 18.11 -11.57 1.96
N THR A 342 18.56 -11.19 0.76
CA THR A 342 18.05 -10.05 -0.02
C THR A 342 17.06 -10.42 -1.15
N GLU A 343 16.67 -11.69 -1.30
CA GLU A 343 15.75 -12.12 -2.38
C GLU A 343 14.25 -12.06 -2.03
N PHE A 344 13.88 -11.51 -0.88
CA PHE A 344 12.57 -11.69 -0.23
C PHE A 344 11.37 -10.89 -0.80
N LEU A 345 11.40 -10.45 -2.06
CA LEU A 345 10.29 -9.67 -2.67
C LEU A 345 9.46 -10.43 -3.70
N SER A 346 9.97 -11.55 -4.20
CA SER A 346 9.11 -12.67 -4.60
C SER A 346 9.14 -13.63 -3.42
N GLY A 347 8.05 -13.76 -2.67
CA GLY A 347 8.02 -14.74 -1.59
C GLY A 347 8.54 -16.10 -2.08
N PRO A 348 9.19 -16.92 -1.22
CA PRO A 348 9.49 -18.30 -1.57
C PRO A 348 8.28 -18.92 -2.29
N GLN A 349 8.51 -19.64 -3.38
CA GLN A 349 7.40 -20.31 -4.09
C GLN A 349 6.62 -21.28 -3.16
N ASP A 350 7.16 -21.56 -1.97
CA ASP A 350 6.63 -22.39 -0.90
C ASP A 350 6.00 -21.61 0.27
N VAL A 351 5.74 -20.29 0.15
CA VAL A 351 5.01 -19.55 1.20
C VAL A 351 3.54 -19.99 1.21
N VAL A 352 3.14 -20.57 2.32
CA VAL A 352 1.76 -20.87 2.65
C VAL A 352 0.94 -19.57 2.71
N VAL A 353 0.14 -19.32 1.68
CA VAL A 353 -0.84 -18.23 1.67
C VAL A 353 -2.20 -18.81 2.00
N VAL A 354 -2.70 -18.51 3.20
CA VAL A 354 -4.10 -18.75 3.56
C VAL A 354 -4.90 -17.58 3.02
N GLU A 355 -5.61 -17.81 1.93
CA GLU A 355 -6.61 -16.86 1.41
C GLU A 355 -7.90 -17.10 2.16
N ALA A 356 -8.37 -16.07 2.87
CA ALA A 356 -9.64 -16.10 3.57
C ALA A 356 -10.60 -15.14 2.86
N GLU A 357 -11.65 -15.69 2.26
CA GLU A 357 -12.65 -14.92 1.56
C GLU A 357 -13.97 -14.93 2.32
N PHE A 358 -14.68 -13.80 2.24
CA PHE A 358 -16.07 -13.72 2.64
C PHE A 358 -16.93 -14.10 1.45
N VAL A 359 -17.65 -15.22 1.53
CA VAL A 359 -18.57 -15.62 0.47
C VAL A 359 -19.97 -15.19 0.89
N SER A 360 -20.45 -14.08 0.31
CA SER A 360 -21.85 -13.65 0.42
C SER A 360 -22.61 -13.94 -0.88
N ASP A 361 -22.35 -15.08 -1.54
CA ASP A 361 -22.98 -15.35 -2.83
C ASP A 361 -24.10 -16.39 -2.75
N VAL A 362 -25.27 -15.88 -3.13
CA VAL A 362 -26.62 -16.45 -3.11
C VAL A 362 -26.83 -17.44 -4.28
N ASN A 363 -25.81 -17.68 -5.12
CA ASN A 363 -26.03 -18.29 -6.43
C ASN A 363 -25.57 -19.75 -6.61
N GLN A 364 -25.04 -20.44 -5.59
CA GLN A 364 -24.79 -21.89 -5.70
C GLN A 364 -25.18 -22.76 -4.49
N VAL A 365 -25.73 -22.17 -3.42
CA VAL A 365 -26.31 -22.95 -2.32
C VAL A 365 -27.71 -22.42 -2.02
N LEU A 366 -28.70 -23.10 -2.59
CA LEU A 366 -30.12 -23.16 -2.21
C LEU A 366 -30.62 -22.14 -1.17
N GLN A 367 -31.49 -21.24 -1.64
CA GLN A 367 -32.51 -20.46 -0.92
C GLN A 367 -32.66 -20.72 0.60
N ILE A 368 -31.79 -20.14 1.43
CA ILE A 368 -32.12 -19.80 2.81
C ILE A 368 -31.36 -18.46 3.09
N GLY A 369 -31.91 -17.55 3.90
CA GLY A 369 -31.59 -16.11 3.94
C GLY A 369 -30.15 -15.69 4.30
N ASN A 370 -29.94 -14.39 4.58
CA ASN A 370 -28.62 -13.77 4.82
C ASN A 370 -27.67 -14.63 5.70
N PHE A 371 -26.71 -15.32 5.07
CA PHE A 371 -25.74 -16.16 5.76
C PHE A 371 -24.34 -15.54 5.76
N PHE A 372 -23.63 -15.68 6.88
CA PHE A 372 -22.22 -15.31 7.04
C PHE A 372 -21.34 -16.58 7.03
N GLN A 373 -20.43 -16.69 6.06
CA GLN A 373 -19.48 -17.78 5.92
C GLN A 373 -18.05 -17.24 5.69
N MET A 374 -17.11 -17.66 6.53
CA MET A 374 -15.67 -17.44 6.32
C MET A 374 -15.09 -18.70 5.69
N THR A 375 -14.40 -18.51 4.57
CA THR A 375 -13.90 -19.59 3.73
C THR A 375 -12.39 -19.46 3.61
N PHE A 376 -11.64 -20.47 4.06
CA PHE A 376 -10.20 -20.55 3.84
C PHE A 376 -9.92 -21.43 2.62
N ARG A 377 -9.18 -20.91 1.64
CA ARG A 377 -8.66 -21.66 0.49
C ARG A 377 -7.16 -21.93 0.68
N PHE A 378 -6.78 -23.18 0.47
CA PHE A 378 -5.39 -23.65 0.58
C PHE A 378 -4.88 -24.10 -0.79
N ARG A 379 -3.58 -23.95 -1.08
CA ARG A 379 -2.96 -24.61 -2.24
C ARG A 379 -2.78 -26.12 -1.98
N GLU A 380 -2.70 -26.90 -3.07
CA GLU A 380 -2.72 -28.37 -3.04
C GLU A 380 -1.66 -29.00 -2.12
N ASP A 381 -0.47 -28.42 -2.10
CA ASP A 381 0.70 -28.80 -1.29
C ASP A 381 0.47 -28.67 0.22
N ILE A 382 -0.48 -27.83 0.65
CA ILE A 382 -0.77 -27.55 2.07
C ILE A 382 -1.98 -28.34 2.57
N THR A 383 -2.72 -29.02 1.69
CA THR A 383 -3.91 -29.80 2.08
C THR A 383 -3.61 -30.77 3.23
N ARG A 384 -2.40 -31.36 3.27
CA ARG A 384 -1.99 -32.23 4.39
C ARG A 384 -1.86 -31.48 5.72
N ILE A 385 -1.33 -30.27 5.73
CA ILE A 385 -1.22 -29.42 6.93
C ILE A 385 -2.59 -28.89 7.31
N ALA A 386 -3.41 -28.46 6.33
CA ALA A 386 -4.78 -27.99 6.57
C ALA A 386 -5.70 -29.09 7.15
N LEU A 387 -5.40 -30.35 6.86
CA LEU A 387 -6.09 -31.52 7.41
C LEU A 387 -5.57 -31.93 8.79
N SER A 388 -4.47 -31.35 9.29
CA SER A 388 -3.95 -31.67 10.61
C SER A 388 -4.88 -31.11 11.70
N ASP A 389 -5.08 -31.86 12.77
CA ASP A 389 -5.90 -31.42 13.90
C ASP A 389 -5.28 -30.19 14.57
N GLU A 390 -3.95 -30.10 14.59
CA GLU A 390 -3.18 -29.00 15.16
C GLU A 390 -3.44 -27.68 14.41
N PHE A 391 -3.43 -27.73 13.08
CA PHE A 391 -3.75 -26.55 12.26
C PHE A 391 -5.20 -26.11 12.45
N ASN A 392 -6.14 -27.06 12.46
CA ASN A 392 -7.55 -26.78 12.71
C ASN A 392 -7.77 -26.12 14.08
N GLU A 393 -7.12 -26.62 15.13
CA GLU A 393 -7.14 -26.02 16.46
C GLU A 393 -6.55 -24.60 16.47
N LEU A 394 -5.47 -24.36 15.73
CA LEU A 394 -4.84 -23.05 15.60
C LEU A 394 -5.80 -22.04 14.95
N VAL A 395 -6.43 -22.42 13.84
CA VAL A 395 -7.42 -21.59 13.13
C VAL A 395 -8.60 -21.29 14.03
N LEU A 396 -9.21 -22.31 14.65
CA LEU A 396 -10.33 -22.13 15.56
C LEU A 396 -9.99 -21.22 16.73
N LYS A 397 -8.78 -21.33 17.29
CA LYS A 397 -8.31 -20.47 18.37
C LYS A 397 -8.20 -19.01 17.93
N TYR A 398 -7.58 -18.74 16.78
CA TYR A 398 -7.47 -17.36 16.28
C TYR A 398 -8.82 -16.78 15.90
N PHE A 399 -9.68 -17.56 15.26
CA PHE A 399 -11.05 -17.18 14.95
C PHE A 399 -11.82 -16.83 16.23
N THR A 400 -11.90 -17.78 17.17
CA THR A 400 -12.65 -17.63 18.42
C THR A 400 -12.13 -16.49 19.30
N ARG A 401 -10.80 -16.30 19.37
CA ARG A 401 -10.22 -15.15 20.09
C ARG A 401 -10.58 -13.83 19.41
N THR A 402 -10.53 -13.77 18.09
CA THR A 402 -10.80 -12.54 17.35
C THR A 402 -12.28 -12.16 17.45
N ILE A 403 -13.20 -13.08 17.16
CA ILE A 403 -14.64 -12.80 17.28
C ILE A 403 -15.04 -12.39 18.71
N LYS A 404 -14.47 -13.03 19.75
CA LYS A 404 -14.72 -12.65 21.15
C LYS A 404 -14.17 -11.25 21.46
N LYS A 405 -12.97 -10.92 20.97
CA LYS A 405 -12.36 -9.59 21.17
C LYS A 405 -13.19 -8.44 20.58
N TYR A 406 -13.82 -8.67 19.42
CA TYR A 406 -14.68 -7.68 18.76
C TYR A 406 -16.16 -7.83 19.10
N SER A 407 -16.53 -8.75 20.00
CA SER A 407 -17.93 -9.11 20.27
C SER A 407 -18.73 -9.38 18.99
N PHE A 408 -18.08 -9.97 17.98
CA PHE A 408 -18.66 -10.24 16.68
C PHE A 408 -19.64 -11.41 16.79
N LYS A 409 -20.94 -11.10 16.81
CA LYS A 409 -22.03 -12.09 17.01
C LYS A 409 -22.65 -12.59 15.71
N THR A 410 -22.32 -11.96 14.59
CA THR A 410 -22.92 -12.14 13.26
C THR A 410 -22.15 -13.16 12.42
N TYR A 411 -21.97 -14.37 12.95
CA TYR A 411 -21.43 -15.51 12.20
C TYR A 411 -22.33 -16.73 12.36
N ASN A 412 -22.30 -17.62 11.37
CA ASN A 412 -23.11 -18.86 11.36
C ASN A 412 -22.25 -20.11 11.41
N ALA A 413 -21.15 -20.14 10.66
CA ALA A 413 -20.22 -21.26 10.64
C ALA A 413 -18.82 -20.81 10.22
N LEU A 414 -17.83 -21.62 10.56
CA LEU A 414 -16.49 -21.57 10.02
C LEU A 414 -16.31 -22.73 9.04
N VAL A 415 -15.91 -22.44 7.81
CA VAL A 415 -15.83 -23.45 6.75
C VAL A 415 -14.42 -23.49 6.17
N PHE A 416 -13.86 -24.68 6.11
CA PHE A 416 -12.60 -24.99 5.45
C PHE A 416 -12.92 -25.64 4.11
N ILE A 417 -12.40 -25.10 3.02
CA ILE A 417 -12.52 -25.68 1.68
C ILE A 417 -11.13 -25.91 1.08
N ASP A 418 -11.01 -26.81 0.12
CA ASP A 418 -9.77 -26.97 -0.64
C ASP A 418 -9.69 -25.99 -1.83
N GLY A 419 -8.61 -26.08 -2.60
CA GLY A 419 -8.38 -25.25 -3.80
C GLY A 419 -9.50 -25.36 -4.84
N ASP A 420 -10.17 -26.51 -4.92
CA ASP A 420 -11.28 -26.79 -5.85
C ASP A 420 -12.64 -26.34 -5.30
N GLY A 421 -12.67 -25.79 -4.08
CA GLY A 421 -13.90 -25.36 -3.43
C GLY A 421 -14.67 -26.46 -2.71
N LYS A 422 -14.10 -27.67 -2.59
CA LYS A 422 -14.74 -28.77 -1.88
C LYS A 422 -14.61 -28.57 -0.38
N LEU A 423 -15.72 -28.81 0.33
CA LEU A 423 -15.77 -28.76 1.78
C LEU A 423 -14.79 -29.77 2.41
N ILE A 424 -13.85 -29.28 3.20
CA ILE A 424 -12.95 -30.06 4.04
C ILE A 424 -13.58 -30.27 5.42
N LYS A 425 -13.97 -29.18 6.09
CA LYS A 425 -14.47 -29.19 7.47
C LYS A 425 -15.40 -28.01 7.70
N LYS A 426 -16.43 -28.20 8.53
CA LYS A 426 -17.36 -27.15 8.93
C LYS A 426 -17.51 -27.19 10.45
N TYR A 427 -17.50 -26.01 11.06
CA TYR A 427 -17.85 -25.82 12.46
C TYR A 427 -19.03 -24.87 12.53
N ASP A 428 -20.16 -25.34 13.05
CA ASP A 428 -21.33 -24.52 13.25
C ASP A 428 -21.14 -23.57 14.45
N LYS A 429 -21.91 -22.47 14.48
CA LYS A 429 -21.85 -21.47 15.54
C LYS A 429 -21.92 -22.07 16.94
N ALA A 430 -22.80 -23.04 17.16
CA ALA A 430 -22.96 -23.68 18.46
C ALA A 430 -21.69 -24.42 18.91
N GLU A 431 -20.97 -25.06 17.97
CA GLU A 431 -19.70 -25.72 18.25
C GLU A 431 -18.63 -24.69 18.60
N ILE A 432 -18.53 -23.61 17.81
CA ILE A 432 -17.57 -22.52 18.05
C ILE A 432 -17.84 -21.81 19.39
N ASP A 433 -19.11 -21.53 19.70
CA ASP A 433 -19.52 -20.89 20.95
C ASP A 433 -19.23 -21.78 22.17
N ALA A 434 -19.39 -23.10 22.03
CA ALA A 434 -19.10 -24.08 23.07
C ALA A 434 -17.59 -24.27 23.34
N MET A 435 -16.72 -23.92 22.38
CA MET A 435 -15.28 -24.05 22.55
C MET A 435 -14.74 -23.12 23.65
N LYS A 436 -14.36 -23.74 24.77
CA LYS A 436 -13.61 -23.12 25.86
C LYS A 436 -12.12 -23.29 25.59
N PHE A 437 -11.51 -22.29 24.95
CA PHE A 437 -10.05 -22.28 24.82
C PHE A 437 -9.43 -21.84 26.15
N ASP A 438 -8.95 -22.80 26.94
CA ASP A 438 -8.07 -22.51 28.08
C ASP A 438 -6.73 -21.99 27.54
N THR A 439 -6.35 -20.79 28.00
CA THR A 439 -5.08 -20.16 27.63
C THR A 439 -3.86 -20.87 28.24
N ALA A 440 -4.03 -21.68 29.30
CA ALA A 440 -2.93 -22.23 30.09
C ALA A 440 -2.33 -23.54 29.55
N SER A 441 -3.10 -24.38 28.86
CA SER A 441 -2.68 -25.75 28.48
C SER A 441 -1.65 -25.84 27.33
N TRP A 442 -1.27 -24.72 26.71
CA TRP A 442 -0.54 -24.72 25.43
C TRP A 442 0.97 -24.45 25.53
N LYS A 443 1.51 -24.10 26.69
CA LYS A 443 2.98 -23.89 26.82
C LYS A 443 3.79 -25.16 26.50
N SER A 444 3.18 -26.35 26.56
CA SER A 444 3.81 -27.64 26.27
C SER A 444 3.88 -27.99 24.78
N PHE A 445 3.06 -27.36 23.92
CA PHE A 445 2.99 -27.70 22.49
C PHE A 445 4.19 -27.16 21.69
N PHE A 446 4.67 -25.97 22.04
CA PHE A 446 5.83 -25.33 21.38
C PHE A 446 7.18 -25.75 21.97
N SER A 447 7.18 -26.71 22.91
CA SER A 447 8.40 -27.35 23.41
C SER A 447 8.72 -28.67 22.69
N VAL A 448 7.96 -29.04 21.65
CA VAL A 448 8.28 -30.18 20.79
C VAL A 448 9.45 -29.80 19.88
N LYS A 449 10.50 -30.62 19.89
CA LYS A 449 11.75 -30.33 19.18
C LYS A 449 11.58 -30.46 17.66
N PRO A 450 12.34 -29.69 16.84
CA PRO A 450 12.23 -29.67 15.37
C PRO A 450 12.37 -31.03 14.69
N ASP A 451 13.06 -31.98 15.34
CA ASP A 451 13.32 -33.34 14.88
C ASP A 451 12.08 -34.27 14.81
N GLN A 452 10.86 -33.73 15.03
CA GLN A 452 9.60 -34.46 14.95
C GLN A 452 8.64 -33.98 13.84
N TYR A 453 9.06 -33.07 12.97
CA TYR A 453 8.27 -32.57 11.83
C TYR A 453 8.75 -33.11 10.49
#